data_AF-A0A969ZI53-F1
#
_entry.id   AF-A0A969ZI53-F1
#
_cell.length_a   1.000
_cell.length_b   1.000
_cell.length_c   1.000
_cell.angle_alpha   90.00
_cell.angle_beta   90.00
_cell.angle_gamma   90.00
#
_symmetry.space_group_name_H-M   'P 1'
#
loop_
_entity.id
_entity.type
_entity.pdbx_description
1 polymer ?
#
loop_
_entity_poly.entity_id
_entity_poly.type
_entity_poly.pdbx_seq_one_letter_code
_entity_poly.pdbx_strand_id
1 'polypeptide(L)'
;MKIRSRVLLTVLIISIITISCSTKSTEPNEDYSTGIETIHYSSEDLLTSYKDSIEAETVTELPSPLEKETEGLRYVLEPYLDIYSTLFVGEENKEFLEANLLNNQTPYLPVTAENWEKILQVLFSFCDKGKQALETYINDFAKDNKIERQYAVFTLMKLLPLRYPLSLDEADNNLQKSEVISDLNDIDGEYQDLVRQAFCLGFTDFSVDKNRLFRPFDLLNSAEAVSMLYRILSNLGLPVSEQDKKPDNEQIPADGEENLSGVTSNDFSVECMLLEYNEYKSALENSNKSSNKKRLEMLKSAEDIFGMNFNEFHAVDKPLDIEEWAQILNQVFGLESTDIDPCLDFETDGTIPYDIIAISVMNSSKKLVGYEPGEAAEKELEEARAAIPQFDTARDTGKFTQMFSSGLLEGLYYIPGFTPQRPVSEIEALLLVKRITERFKIK
;
A
#
# COMPACT_ATOMS: atom_id res chain seq x y z
N MET A 1 -21.82 34.75 -64.98
CA MET A 1 -20.96 35.80 -65.56
C MET A 1 -19.59 35.68 -64.90
N LYS A 2 -18.55 35.44 -65.72
CA LYS A 2 -17.08 35.53 -65.49
C LYS A 2 -16.51 35.11 -64.11
N ILE A 3 -15.81 33.97 -63.94
CA ILE A 3 -14.51 33.49 -64.51
C ILE A 3 -13.28 33.87 -63.64
N ARG A 4 -12.63 32.80 -63.13
CA ARG A 4 -11.18 32.56 -62.86
C ARG A 4 -10.56 33.30 -61.65
N SER A 5 -9.71 32.67 -60.83
CA SER A 5 -8.57 31.75 -61.13
C SER A 5 -8.32 30.81 -59.91
N ARG A 6 -8.13 29.47 -59.95
CA ARG A 6 -7.14 28.59 -60.63
C ARG A 6 -5.69 29.04 -60.35
N VAL A 7 -4.77 28.27 -59.74
CA VAL A 7 -4.08 27.00 -60.14
C VAL A 7 -3.13 26.66 -58.95
N LEU A 8 -3.13 25.47 -58.31
CA LEU A 8 -2.51 24.16 -58.65
C LEU A 8 -0.96 24.09 -58.54
N LEU A 9 -0.42 23.12 -57.76
CA LEU A 9 0.66 22.18 -58.17
C LEU A 9 0.96 21.18 -57.02
N THR A 10 0.40 19.95 -57.02
CA THR A 10 0.99 18.64 -57.44
C THR A 10 2.22 18.16 -56.66
N VAL A 11 2.13 17.07 -55.89
CA VAL A 11 2.33 15.63 -56.24
C VAL A 11 3.79 15.28 -56.58
N LEU A 12 4.40 14.38 -55.80
CA LEU A 12 5.33 13.39 -56.33
C LEU A 12 5.35 12.10 -55.48
N ILE A 13 4.82 11.04 -56.07
CA ILE A 13 5.16 9.63 -55.78
C ILE A 13 6.45 9.33 -56.55
N ILE A 14 7.40 8.56 -55.98
CA ILE A 14 8.19 7.54 -56.71
C ILE A 14 8.80 6.56 -55.69
N SER A 15 8.47 5.30 -55.90
CA SER A 15 9.09 4.10 -55.32
C SER A 15 10.49 3.87 -55.89
N ILE A 16 11.42 3.31 -55.11
CA ILE A 16 12.52 2.49 -55.66
C ILE A 16 12.56 1.16 -54.90
N ILE A 17 12.56 0.13 -55.72
CA ILE A 17 12.51 -1.30 -55.48
C ILE A 17 13.93 -1.85 -55.77
N THR A 18 14.43 -2.72 -54.87
CA THR A 18 15.24 -3.94 -55.11
C THR A 18 16.76 -3.99 -55.37
N ILE A 19 17.40 -4.88 -54.58
CA ILE A 19 18.13 -6.15 -54.92
C ILE A 19 19.69 -6.18 -54.98
N SER A 20 20.18 -7.24 -54.30
CA SER A 20 21.42 -8.06 -54.51
C SER A 20 22.75 -7.57 -53.93
N CYS A 21 23.65 -8.41 -53.39
CA CYS A 21 23.94 -9.82 -53.67
C CYS A 21 24.64 -10.56 -52.50
N SER A 22 24.57 -11.90 -52.56
CA SER A 22 25.05 -12.96 -51.66
C SER A 22 26.54 -13.30 -51.74
N THR A 23 27.12 -13.91 -50.69
CA THR A 23 27.98 -15.14 -50.73
C THR A 23 28.10 -15.77 -49.32
N LYS A 24 27.51 -16.95 -49.05
CA LYS A 24 28.10 -18.32 -49.04
C LYS A 24 28.88 -18.76 -47.78
N SER A 25 28.24 -19.63 -46.99
CA SER A 25 28.67 -20.96 -46.46
C SER A 25 30.11 -21.13 -45.94
N THR A 26 30.24 -21.49 -44.64
CA THR A 26 31.08 -22.61 -44.15
C THR A 26 30.67 -23.01 -42.71
N GLU A 27 30.11 -24.20 -42.51
CA GLU A 27 30.44 -25.11 -41.38
C GLU A 27 31.50 -26.10 -41.93
N PRO A 28 32.36 -26.80 -41.15
CA PRO A 28 32.21 -27.20 -39.73
C PRO A 28 33.50 -27.10 -38.86
N ASN A 29 33.36 -27.16 -37.51
CA ASN A 29 33.95 -28.20 -36.64
C ASN A 29 33.90 -27.86 -35.14
N GLU A 30 33.73 -28.93 -34.37
CA GLU A 30 33.71 -29.11 -32.92
C GLU A 30 34.87 -28.41 -32.15
N ASP A 31 34.56 -27.71 -31.05
CA ASP A 31 34.96 -28.12 -29.70
C ASP A 31 34.49 -27.12 -28.61
N TYR A 32 33.94 -27.68 -27.53
CA TYR A 32 33.65 -27.15 -26.20
C TYR A 32 33.84 -25.64 -25.91
N SER A 33 32.75 -24.95 -25.51
CA SER A 33 32.86 -23.91 -24.49
C SER A 33 31.57 -23.69 -23.69
N THR A 34 31.77 -23.58 -22.39
CA THR A 34 30.83 -23.40 -21.30
C THR A 34 30.07 -22.08 -21.33
N GLY A 35 28.79 -22.13 -20.94
CA GLY A 35 28.28 -21.26 -19.87
C GLY A 35 27.53 -19.99 -20.27
N ILE A 36 26.31 -19.93 -19.73
CA ILE A 36 25.53 -18.74 -19.37
C ILE A 36 24.86 -18.03 -20.55
N GLU A 37 23.64 -18.47 -20.88
CA GLU A 37 22.63 -17.60 -21.49
C GLU A 37 22.32 -16.47 -20.50
N THR A 38 22.80 -15.27 -20.83
CA THR A 38 22.35 -14.03 -20.21
C THR A 38 20.97 -13.74 -20.78
N ILE A 39 19.91 -14.10 -20.05
CA ILE A 39 18.56 -13.68 -20.42
C ILE A 39 18.48 -12.18 -20.17
N HIS A 40 18.51 -11.42 -21.27
CA HIS A 40 18.27 -9.99 -21.27
C HIS A 40 16.76 -9.82 -21.46
N TYR A 41 16.01 -9.60 -20.38
CA TYR A 41 14.61 -9.23 -20.50
C TYR A 41 14.55 -7.77 -20.95
N SER A 42 13.95 -7.52 -22.11
CA SER A 42 13.55 -6.17 -22.53
C SER A 42 12.38 -5.72 -21.64
N SER A 43 12.27 -4.43 -21.35
CA SER A 43 11.06 -3.85 -20.72
C SER A 43 9.79 -4.17 -21.52
N GLU A 44 9.92 -4.45 -22.82
CA GLU A 44 8.84 -4.90 -23.69
C GLU A 44 8.40 -6.35 -23.42
N ASP A 45 9.31 -7.23 -22.95
CA ASP A 45 9.01 -8.64 -22.66
C ASP A 45 8.25 -8.83 -21.33
N LEU A 46 8.44 -7.90 -20.38
CA LEU A 46 7.65 -7.81 -19.15
C LEU A 46 6.24 -7.25 -19.42
N LEU A 47 6.09 -6.41 -20.45
CA LEU A 47 4.81 -5.84 -20.87
C LEU A 47 3.95 -6.84 -21.67
N THR A 48 4.55 -7.80 -22.37
CA THR A 48 3.81 -8.86 -23.09
C THR A 48 3.23 -9.92 -22.15
N SER A 49 3.92 -10.27 -21.05
CA SER A 49 3.32 -11.18 -20.06
C SER A 49 2.08 -10.58 -19.39
N TYR A 50 1.96 -9.24 -19.37
CA TYR A 50 0.79 -8.51 -18.88
C TYR A 50 -0.41 -8.55 -19.85
N LYS A 51 -0.19 -8.81 -21.14
CA LYS A 51 -1.25 -8.90 -22.15
C LYS A 51 -1.80 -10.32 -22.31
N ASP A 52 -0.95 -11.33 -22.18
CA ASP A 52 -1.36 -12.72 -22.41
C ASP A 52 -2.21 -13.29 -21.24
N SER A 53 -2.23 -12.63 -20.08
CA SER A 53 -3.10 -12.96 -18.93
C SER A 53 -4.52 -12.37 -19.01
N ILE A 54 -4.79 -11.44 -19.93
CA ILE A 54 -6.09 -10.72 -19.99
C ILE A 54 -7.10 -11.40 -20.95
N GLU A 55 -6.67 -12.30 -21.84
CA GLU A 55 -7.56 -12.84 -22.89
C GLU A 55 -8.40 -14.07 -22.48
N ALA A 56 -8.46 -14.44 -21.20
CA ALA A 56 -9.29 -15.56 -20.76
C ALA A 56 -9.95 -15.37 -19.38
N GLU A 57 -10.65 -14.26 -19.15
CA GLU A 57 -11.57 -14.18 -18.01
C GLU A 57 -13.02 -13.93 -18.46
N THR A 58 -13.88 -14.89 -18.12
CA THR A 58 -15.32 -14.72 -18.06
C THR A 58 -15.66 -13.47 -17.26
N VAL A 59 -16.56 -12.64 -17.78
CA VAL A 59 -17.03 -11.40 -17.12
C VAL A 59 -17.78 -11.76 -15.84
N THR A 60 -17.04 -11.93 -14.75
CA THR A 60 -17.52 -11.75 -13.37
C THR A 60 -17.66 -10.24 -13.15
N GLU A 61 -18.84 -9.78 -12.73
CA GLU A 61 -19.01 -8.38 -12.30
C GLU A 61 -17.99 -8.11 -11.19
N LEU A 62 -17.11 -7.12 -11.39
CA LEU A 62 -16.14 -6.71 -10.38
C LEU A 62 -16.91 -6.20 -9.15
N PRO A 63 -16.52 -6.61 -7.92
CA PRO A 63 -17.17 -6.13 -6.70
C PRO A 63 -17.07 -4.61 -6.63
N SER A 64 -18.10 -3.97 -6.09
CA SER A 64 -18.09 -2.53 -5.85
C SER A 64 -17.00 -2.16 -4.82
N PRO A 65 -16.44 -0.94 -4.85
CA PRO A 65 -15.44 -0.52 -3.87
C PRO A 65 -15.90 -0.70 -2.42
N LEU A 66 -17.19 -0.45 -2.15
CA LEU A 66 -17.77 -0.66 -0.83
C LEU A 66 -17.80 -2.14 -0.42
N GLU A 67 -18.18 -3.05 -1.32
CA GLU A 67 -18.20 -4.49 -1.02
C GLU A 67 -16.79 -5.00 -0.70
N LYS A 68 -15.80 -4.59 -1.49
CA LYS A 68 -14.39 -4.93 -1.26
C LYS A 68 -13.88 -4.41 0.08
N GLU A 69 -14.11 -3.13 0.39
CA GLU A 69 -13.66 -2.54 1.66
C GLU A 69 -14.45 -3.08 2.87
N THR A 70 -15.71 -3.48 2.70
CA THR A 70 -16.50 -4.13 3.78
C THR A 70 -15.95 -5.52 4.11
N GLU A 71 -15.65 -6.33 3.09
CA GLU A 71 -15.09 -7.66 3.31
C GLU A 71 -13.66 -7.58 3.86
N GLY A 72 -12.85 -6.64 3.35
CA GLY A 72 -11.55 -6.33 3.91
C GLY A 72 -11.64 -5.91 5.38
N LEU A 73 -12.62 -5.08 5.75
CA LEU A 73 -12.83 -4.69 7.15
C LEU A 73 -13.24 -5.87 8.01
N ARG A 74 -14.11 -6.76 7.52
CA ARG A 74 -14.49 -7.98 8.24
C ARG A 74 -13.27 -8.83 8.56
N TYR A 75 -12.38 -8.98 7.58
CA TYR A 75 -11.14 -9.71 7.73
C TYR A 75 -10.25 -9.07 8.81
N VAL A 76 -9.97 -7.76 8.69
CA VAL A 76 -9.12 -7.03 9.66
C VAL A 76 -9.71 -7.10 11.09
N LEU A 77 -11.03 -7.16 11.22
CA LEU A 77 -11.71 -7.24 12.52
C LEU A 77 -11.88 -8.68 13.05
N GLU A 78 -11.47 -9.72 12.33
CA GLU A 78 -11.61 -11.11 12.78
C GLU A 78 -11.10 -11.34 14.22
N PRO A 79 -9.93 -10.81 14.64
CA PRO A 79 -9.46 -10.94 16.02
C PRO A 79 -10.37 -10.31 17.06
N TYR A 80 -11.18 -9.31 16.71
CA TYR A 80 -12.16 -8.70 17.60
C TYR A 80 -13.47 -9.48 17.66
N LEU A 81 -13.79 -10.27 16.62
CA LEU A 81 -15.07 -10.97 16.46
C LEU A 81 -15.00 -12.46 16.85
N ASP A 82 -13.80 -13.04 16.92
CA ASP A 82 -13.57 -14.42 17.34
C ASP A 82 -13.49 -14.54 18.87
N ILE A 83 -14.32 -15.41 19.44
CA ILE A 83 -14.39 -15.69 20.88
C ILE A 83 -13.12 -16.35 21.44
N TYR A 84 -12.27 -16.92 20.57
CA TYR A 84 -11.01 -17.56 20.96
C TYR A 84 -9.81 -16.61 20.89
N SER A 85 -9.98 -15.43 20.29
CA SER A 85 -8.94 -14.42 20.20
C SER A 85 -8.73 -13.72 21.54
N THR A 86 -7.48 -13.41 21.86
CA THR A 86 -7.11 -12.57 23.02
C THR A 86 -7.60 -11.12 22.87
N LEU A 87 -7.90 -10.70 21.65
CA LEU A 87 -8.41 -9.37 21.30
C LEU A 87 -9.95 -9.30 21.24
N PHE A 88 -10.66 -10.38 21.60
CA PHE A 88 -12.11 -10.45 21.51
C PHE A 88 -12.79 -9.31 22.29
N VAL A 89 -13.64 -8.53 21.62
CA VAL A 89 -14.25 -7.33 22.23
C VAL A 89 -15.48 -7.63 23.10
N GLY A 90 -15.87 -8.91 23.21
CA GLY A 90 -17.07 -9.36 23.91
C GLY A 90 -18.31 -9.43 23.02
N GLU A 91 -19.24 -10.32 23.37
CA GLU A 91 -20.40 -10.65 22.53
C GLU A 91 -21.28 -9.43 22.22
N GLU A 92 -21.53 -8.56 23.20
CA GLU A 92 -22.36 -7.35 23.00
C GLU A 92 -21.74 -6.41 21.95
N ASN A 93 -20.41 -6.24 22.01
CA ASN A 93 -19.70 -5.38 21.08
C ASN A 93 -19.58 -6.02 19.70
N LYS A 94 -19.37 -7.34 19.63
CA LYS A 94 -19.43 -8.11 18.38
C LYS A 94 -20.77 -7.94 17.68
N GLU A 95 -21.88 -8.24 18.36
CA GLU A 95 -23.24 -8.10 17.80
C GLU A 95 -23.49 -6.67 17.33
N PHE A 96 -23.02 -5.68 18.11
CA PHE A 96 -23.13 -4.27 17.75
C PHE A 96 -22.37 -3.92 16.46
N LEU A 97 -21.09 -4.33 16.33
CA LEU A 97 -20.27 -4.08 15.14
C LEU A 97 -20.83 -4.80 13.92
N GLU A 98 -21.25 -6.05 14.06
CA GLU A 98 -21.87 -6.81 12.98
C GLU A 98 -23.14 -6.12 12.47
N ALA A 99 -24.02 -5.65 13.35
CA ALA A 99 -25.29 -5.05 12.96
C ALA A 99 -25.15 -3.63 12.39
N ASN A 100 -24.25 -2.80 12.94
CA ASN A 100 -24.19 -1.37 12.66
C ASN A 100 -23.06 -0.96 11.71
N LEU A 101 -22.03 -1.79 11.56
CA LEU A 101 -20.88 -1.53 10.71
C LEU A 101 -20.80 -2.53 9.54
N LEU A 102 -20.71 -3.84 9.82
CA LEU A 102 -20.37 -4.85 8.80
C LEU A 102 -21.56 -5.33 7.95
N ASN A 103 -22.75 -5.46 8.54
CA ASN A 103 -23.94 -5.99 7.88
C ASN A 103 -25.04 -4.93 7.72
N ASN A 104 -24.66 -3.66 7.67
CA ASN A 104 -25.58 -2.54 7.62
C ASN A 104 -26.40 -2.57 6.31
N GLN A 105 -27.72 -2.75 6.44
CA GLN A 105 -28.65 -2.88 5.31
C GLN A 105 -28.93 -1.55 4.60
N THR A 106 -28.46 -0.43 5.15
CA THR A 106 -28.70 0.93 4.66
C THR A 106 -27.39 1.71 4.56
N PRO A 107 -26.43 1.27 3.74
CA PRO A 107 -25.07 1.81 3.75
C PRO A 107 -24.98 3.30 3.37
N TYR A 108 -25.94 3.82 2.61
CA TYR A 108 -25.97 5.22 2.18
C TYR A 108 -26.79 6.15 3.09
N LEU A 109 -27.32 5.64 4.21
CA LEU A 109 -27.95 6.49 5.22
C LEU A 109 -26.89 7.06 6.18
N PRO A 110 -27.13 8.26 6.75
CA PRO A 110 -26.25 8.82 7.76
C PRO A 110 -26.06 7.87 8.94
N VAL A 111 -24.81 7.70 9.38
CA VAL A 111 -24.52 7.05 10.66
C VAL A 111 -24.98 7.96 11.80
N THR A 112 -25.55 7.39 12.86
CA THR A 112 -25.87 8.18 14.04
C THR A 112 -24.59 8.56 14.78
N ALA A 113 -24.57 9.73 15.42
CA ALA A 113 -23.41 10.16 16.21
C ALA A 113 -23.12 9.16 17.35
N GLU A 114 -24.16 8.65 18.01
CA GLU A 114 -24.05 7.60 19.04
C GLU A 114 -23.43 6.30 18.50
N ASN A 115 -23.85 5.84 17.31
CA ASN A 115 -23.26 4.64 16.71
C ASN A 115 -21.80 4.89 16.31
N TRP A 116 -21.51 6.05 15.74
CA TRP A 116 -20.15 6.43 15.37
C TRP A 116 -19.22 6.46 16.59
N GLU A 117 -19.67 7.09 17.68
CA GLU A 117 -18.98 7.09 18.98
C GLU A 117 -18.71 5.68 19.49
N LYS A 118 -19.74 4.83 19.56
CA LYS A 118 -19.57 3.45 20.05
C LYS A 118 -18.66 2.62 19.15
N ILE A 119 -18.73 2.79 17.82
CA ILE A 119 -17.82 2.11 16.88
C ILE A 119 -16.37 2.52 17.18
N LEU A 120 -16.07 3.82 17.24
CA LEU A 120 -14.72 4.30 17.53
C LEU A 120 -14.23 3.86 18.91
N GLN A 121 -15.11 3.87 19.92
CA GLN A 121 -14.77 3.42 21.26
C GLN A 121 -14.39 1.94 21.30
N VAL A 122 -15.14 1.08 20.62
CA VAL A 122 -14.88 -0.36 20.58
C VAL A 122 -13.60 -0.65 19.78
N LEU A 123 -13.49 -0.07 18.57
CA LEU A 123 -12.39 -0.37 17.66
C LEU A 123 -11.03 0.14 18.15
N PHE A 124 -11.00 1.30 18.81
CA PHE A 124 -9.76 1.89 19.30
C PHE A 124 -9.55 1.75 20.80
N SER A 125 -10.49 1.09 21.50
CA SER A 125 -10.40 0.74 22.92
C SER A 125 -9.94 1.88 23.84
N PHE A 126 -10.38 3.13 23.61
CA PHE A 126 -9.87 4.33 24.29
C PHE A 126 -9.92 4.25 25.84
N CYS A 127 -8.84 4.66 26.50
CA CYS A 127 -8.78 4.84 27.95
C CYS A 127 -9.61 6.05 28.38
N ASP A 128 -9.77 6.32 29.69
CA ASP A 128 -10.66 7.38 30.18
C ASP A 128 -10.38 8.77 29.58
N LYS A 129 -9.11 9.09 29.30
CA LYS A 129 -8.75 10.34 28.58
C LYS A 129 -9.24 10.33 27.13
N GLY A 130 -9.09 9.21 26.43
CA GLY A 130 -9.59 9.07 25.06
C GLY A 130 -11.12 9.03 25.01
N LYS A 131 -11.80 8.46 26.02
CA LYS A 131 -13.26 8.52 26.16
C LYS A 131 -13.75 9.96 26.33
N GLN A 132 -13.10 10.74 27.21
CA GLN A 132 -13.44 12.14 27.37
C GLN A 132 -13.21 12.94 26.07
N ALA A 133 -12.12 12.67 25.34
CA ALA A 133 -11.85 13.28 24.05
C ALA A 133 -12.90 12.89 23.01
N LEU A 134 -13.32 11.63 22.98
CA LEU A 134 -14.34 11.11 22.08
C LEU A 134 -15.71 11.73 22.36
N GLU A 135 -16.12 11.81 23.63
CA GLU A 135 -17.34 12.51 24.03
C GLU A 135 -17.30 13.99 23.62
N THR A 136 -16.18 14.67 23.84
CA THR A 136 -16.00 16.10 23.47
C THR A 136 -16.08 16.28 21.96
N TYR A 137 -15.32 15.49 21.19
CA TYR A 137 -15.18 15.69 19.75
C TYR A 137 -16.35 15.11 18.92
N ILE A 138 -17.23 14.29 19.50
CA ILE A 138 -18.43 13.81 18.78
C ILE A 138 -19.66 14.59 19.23
N ASN A 139 -19.91 14.68 20.54
CA ASN A 139 -21.16 15.26 21.03
C ASN A 139 -21.23 16.78 20.83
N ASP A 140 -20.11 17.51 20.89
CA ASP A 140 -20.12 18.96 20.66
C ASP A 140 -20.37 19.33 19.19
N PHE A 141 -20.11 18.40 18.27
CA PHE A 141 -20.27 18.61 16.82
C PHE A 141 -21.50 17.92 16.24
N ALA A 142 -22.12 16.99 16.97
CA ALA A 142 -23.31 16.29 16.53
C ALA A 142 -24.54 17.18 16.55
N LYS A 143 -25.33 17.14 15.48
CA LYS A 143 -26.63 17.81 15.39
C LYS A 143 -27.70 16.82 14.99
N ASP A 144 -28.79 16.77 15.78
CA ASP A 144 -29.89 15.81 15.58
C ASP A 144 -29.40 14.34 15.49
N ASN A 145 -28.40 13.99 16.33
CA ASN A 145 -27.71 12.69 16.35
C ASN A 145 -27.03 12.31 15.03
N LYS A 146 -26.51 13.29 14.29
CA LYS A 146 -25.79 13.10 13.03
C LYS A 146 -24.53 13.97 13.02
N ILE A 147 -23.52 13.54 12.28
CA ILE A 147 -22.23 14.22 12.17
C ILE A 147 -21.90 14.52 10.70
N GLU A 148 -21.39 15.73 10.46
CA GLU A 148 -20.86 16.12 9.15
C GLU A 148 -19.48 15.49 8.93
N ARG A 149 -19.12 15.24 7.67
CA ARG A 149 -17.87 14.57 7.29
C ARG A 149 -16.62 15.29 7.82
N GLN A 150 -16.60 16.62 7.80
CA GLN A 150 -15.49 17.41 8.35
C GLN A 150 -15.22 17.11 9.82
N TYR A 151 -16.28 17.00 10.63
CA TYR A 151 -16.16 16.75 12.06
C TYR A 151 -15.83 15.29 12.34
N ALA A 152 -16.35 14.35 11.55
CA ALA A 152 -15.98 12.95 11.67
C ALA A 152 -14.48 12.71 11.40
N VAL A 153 -13.93 13.30 10.34
CA VAL A 153 -12.48 13.24 10.05
C VAL A 153 -11.67 13.96 11.12
N PHE A 154 -12.08 15.17 11.51
CA PHE A 154 -11.42 15.91 12.59
C PHE A 154 -11.27 15.06 13.85
N THR A 155 -12.37 14.45 14.29
CA THR A 155 -12.40 13.61 15.48
C THR A 155 -11.52 12.38 15.33
N LEU A 156 -11.61 11.67 14.22
CA LEU A 156 -10.74 10.53 13.94
C LEU A 156 -9.28 10.94 14.01
N MET A 157 -8.88 11.97 13.25
CA MET A 157 -7.49 12.40 13.19
C MET A 157 -6.98 12.82 14.56
N LYS A 158 -7.74 13.57 15.38
CA LYS A 158 -7.33 13.93 16.74
C LYS A 158 -7.22 12.74 17.70
N LEU A 159 -7.97 11.66 17.47
CA LEU A 159 -7.99 10.48 18.32
C LEU A 159 -6.91 9.45 17.95
N LEU A 160 -6.55 9.32 16.67
CA LEU A 160 -5.58 8.32 16.21
C LEU A 160 -4.20 8.41 16.90
N PRO A 161 -3.59 9.60 17.12
CA PRO A 161 -2.33 9.73 17.86
C PRO A 161 -2.37 9.23 19.31
N LEU A 162 -3.56 9.05 19.89
CA LEU A 162 -3.69 8.45 21.22
C LEU A 162 -3.47 6.93 21.21
N ARG A 163 -3.45 6.32 20.03
CA ARG A 163 -3.33 4.86 19.83
C ARG A 163 -2.20 4.45 18.90
N TYR A 164 -1.81 5.31 17.98
CA TYR A 164 -0.77 5.04 16.99
C TYR A 164 0.38 6.04 17.11
N PRO A 165 1.61 5.65 16.73
CA PRO A 165 2.74 6.57 16.60
C PRO A 165 2.57 7.44 15.34
N LEU A 166 1.54 8.29 15.35
CA LEU A 166 1.26 9.26 14.31
C LEU A 166 1.42 10.66 14.89
N SER A 167 2.24 11.53 14.27
CA SER A 167 2.07 12.96 14.49
C SER A 167 1.18 13.57 13.43
N LEU A 168 0.47 14.61 13.86
CA LEU A 168 -0.33 15.47 13.01
C LEU A 168 0.33 16.85 12.83
N ASP A 169 1.58 16.98 13.28
CA ASP A 169 2.31 18.24 13.24
C ASP A 169 2.50 18.70 11.78
N GLU A 170 2.29 19.99 11.57
CA GLU A 170 2.16 20.67 10.29
C GLU A 170 3.46 20.60 9.47
N ALA A 171 3.72 19.49 8.78
CA ALA A 171 4.63 19.49 7.65
C ALA A 171 3.95 20.27 6.51
N ASP A 172 4.09 21.60 6.51
CA ASP A 172 3.57 22.57 5.52
C ASP A 172 3.72 22.08 4.05
N ASN A 173 4.80 21.33 3.77
CA ASN A 173 5.09 20.76 2.45
C ASN A 173 4.15 19.62 2.04
N ASN A 174 3.58 18.85 2.98
CA ASN A 174 2.63 17.78 2.69
C ASN A 174 1.21 18.32 2.52
N LEU A 175 0.87 19.42 3.21
CA LEU A 175 -0.42 20.11 3.09
C LEU A 175 -0.58 20.79 1.72
N GLN A 176 0.48 21.41 1.18
CA GLN A 176 0.45 22.00 -0.18
C GLN A 176 0.22 20.95 -1.28
N LYS A 177 0.73 19.72 -1.11
CA LYS A 177 0.58 18.66 -2.11
C LYS A 177 -0.82 18.03 -2.15
N SER A 178 -1.65 18.28 -1.14
CA SER A 178 -3.05 17.83 -1.08
C SER A 178 -4.05 18.91 -1.51
N GLU A 179 -3.60 20.06 -2.04
CA GLU A 179 -4.43 21.14 -2.64
C GLU A 179 -5.38 20.66 -3.76
N VAL A 180 -5.22 19.43 -4.19
CA VAL A 180 -6.11 18.74 -5.13
C VAL A 180 -7.55 18.61 -4.63
N ILE A 181 -7.79 18.60 -3.30
CA ILE A 181 -9.16 18.65 -2.75
C ILE A 181 -9.71 20.07 -2.82
N SER A 182 -10.60 20.29 -3.79
CA SER A 182 -11.00 21.65 -4.20
C SER A 182 -12.11 22.30 -3.36
N ASP A 183 -12.84 21.53 -2.56
CA ASP A 183 -14.05 21.96 -1.84
C ASP A 183 -13.84 22.17 -0.33
N LEU A 184 -12.59 22.38 0.11
CA LEU A 184 -12.26 22.66 1.51
C LEU A 184 -12.23 24.16 1.86
N ASN A 185 -12.25 25.06 0.87
CA ASN A 185 -12.05 26.50 1.13
C ASN A 185 -13.11 27.14 2.05
N ASP A 186 -14.26 26.48 2.22
CA ASP A 186 -15.40 27.00 2.97
C ASP A 186 -15.44 26.53 4.44
N ILE A 187 -14.48 25.71 4.90
CA ILE A 187 -14.39 25.24 6.30
C ILE A 187 -13.23 25.90 7.05
N ASP A 188 -13.22 25.78 8.38
CA ASP A 188 -12.15 26.34 9.22
C ASP A 188 -10.77 25.71 8.88
N GLY A 189 -9.71 26.50 8.98
CA GLY A 189 -8.35 26.10 8.60
C GLY A 189 -7.90 24.81 9.28
N GLU A 190 -8.18 24.65 10.58
CA GLU A 190 -7.80 23.44 11.31
C GLU A 190 -8.47 22.18 10.73
N TYR A 191 -9.72 22.29 10.28
CA TYR A 191 -10.44 21.17 9.65
C TYR A 191 -9.90 20.89 8.24
N GLN A 192 -9.53 21.94 7.49
CA GLN A 192 -8.90 21.77 6.18
C GLN A 192 -7.61 20.96 6.31
N ASP A 193 -6.75 21.35 7.25
CA ASP A 193 -5.45 20.73 7.43
C ASP A 193 -5.57 19.25 7.81
N LEU A 194 -6.51 18.91 8.70
CA LEU A 194 -6.71 17.51 9.10
C LEU A 194 -7.35 16.66 8.01
N VAL A 195 -8.24 17.22 7.18
CA VAL A 195 -8.77 16.51 6.01
C VAL A 195 -7.66 16.27 4.98
N ARG A 196 -6.80 17.25 4.77
CA ARG A 196 -5.63 17.16 3.88
C ARG A 196 -4.63 16.11 4.35
N GLN A 197 -4.35 16.06 5.65
CA GLN A 197 -3.50 15.02 6.26
C GLN A 197 -4.15 13.64 6.12
N ALA A 198 -5.44 13.51 6.44
CA ALA A 198 -6.18 12.26 6.28
C ALA A 198 -6.15 11.76 4.83
N PHE A 199 -6.25 12.68 3.87
CA PHE A 199 -6.09 12.36 2.45
C PHE A 199 -4.71 11.78 2.21
N CYS A 200 -3.64 12.51 2.51
CA CYS A 200 -2.25 12.06 2.31
C CYS A 200 -1.97 10.68 2.93
N LEU A 201 -2.51 10.40 4.12
CA LEU A 201 -2.34 9.11 4.81
C LEU A 201 -3.22 7.97 4.25
N GLY A 202 -4.13 8.29 3.32
CA GLY A 202 -5.05 7.34 2.72
C GLY A 202 -6.29 7.05 3.55
N PHE A 203 -6.59 7.85 4.58
CA PHE A 203 -7.67 7.64 5.54
C PHE A 203 -9.02 8.25 5.13
N THR A 204 -9.05 9.06 4.07
CA THR A 204 -10.31 9.51 3.47
C THR A 204 -11.04 8.35 2.79
N ASP A 205 -12.37 8.40 2.74
CA ASP A 205 -13.17 7.35 2.11
C ASP A 205 -13.02 7.28 0.58
N PHE A 206 -13.48 6.16 -0.01
CA PHE A 206 -13.40 5.88 -1.45
C PHE A 206 -14.02 6.94 -2.37
N SER A 207 -14.95 7.77 -1.89
CA SER A 207 -15.58 8.79 -2.72
C SER A 207 -14.65 9.97 -3.03
N VAL A 208 -13.64 10.19 -2.18
CA VAL A 208 -12.67 11.29 -2.30
C VAL A 208 -11.62 10.98 -3.37
N ASP A 209 -11.18 9.72 -3.47
CA ASP A 209 -10.14 9.32 -4.43
C ASP A 209 -10.53 9.58 -5.87
N LYS A 210 -11.79 9.28 -6.20
CA LYS A 210 -12.31 9.39 -7.56
C LYS A 210 -12.59 10.83 -7.99
N ASN A 211 -13.16 11.62 -7.08
CA ASN A 211 -13.73 12.92 -7.43
C ASN A 211 -12.85 14.10 -7.00
N ARG A 212 -11.86 13.87 -6.12
CA ARG A 212 -11.07 14.93 -5.47
C ARG A 212 -11.96 15.99 -4.81
N LEU A 213 -13.07 15.52 -4.24
CA LEU A 213 -14.07 16.30 -3.51
C LEU A 213 -14.33 15.61 -2.18
N PHE A 214 -14.19 16.35 -1.09
CA PHE A 214 -14.37 15.83 0.25
C PHE A 214 -15.80 16.00 0.76
N ARG A 215 -16.58 16.97 0.27
CA ARG A 215 -17.96 17.27 0.66
C ARG A 215 -18.08 17.49 2.18
N PRO A 216 -17.41 18.51 2.75
CA PRO A 216 -17.26 18.63 4.20
C PRO A 216 -18.57 18.75 4.98
N PHE A 217 -19.58 19.38 4.39
CA PHE A 217 -20.90 19.61 5.00
C PHE A 217 -21.90 18.48 4.77
N ASP A 218 -21.56 17.47 3.96
CA ASP A 218 -22.39 16.28 3.82
C ASP A 218 -22.34 15.47 5.13
N LEU A 219 -23.43 14.78 5.44
CA LEU A 219 -23.48 13.86 6.58
C LEU A 219 -22.66 12.61 6.30
N LEU A 220 -21.89 12.14 7.28
CA LEU A 220 -21.20 10.87 7.20
C LEU A 220 -22.22 9.74 7.07
N ASN A 221 -22.13 8.95 6.00
CA ASN A 221 -22.93 7.74 5.85
C ASN A 221 -22.15 6.47 6.24
N SER A 222 -22.86 5.37 6.41
CA SER A 222 -22.26 4.10 6.85
C SER A 222 -21.24 3.53 5.87
N ALA A 223 -21.42 3.71 4.56
CA ALA A 223 -20.47 3.26 3.53
C ALA A 223 -19.12 4.00 3.65
N GLU A 224 -19.18 5.32 3.85
CA GLU A 224 -18.01 6.16 4.06
C GLU A 224 -17.33 5.84 5.39
N ALA A 225 -18.10 5.58 6.45
CA ALA A 225 -17.57 5.15 7.74
C ALA A 225 -16.81 3.81 7.64
N VAL A 226 -17.38 2.81 6.97
CA VAL A 226 -16.71 1.52 6.69
C VAL A 226 -15.42 1.75 5.92
N SER A 227 -15.47 2.57 4.87
CA SER A 227 -14.31 2.87 4.03
C SER A 227 -13.16 3.48 4.81
N MET A 228 -13.44 4.52 5.60
CA MET A 228 -12.42 5.17 6.42
C MET A 228 -11.82 4.22 7.45
N LEU A 229 -12.66 3.45 8.15
CA LEU A 229 -12.19 2.51 9.16
C LEU A 229 -11.37 1.37 8.56
N TYR A 230 -11.79 0.83 7.42
CA TYR A 230 -11.02 -0.18 6.71
C TYR A 230 -9.64 0.33 6.36
N ARG A 231 -9.56 1.49 5.69
CA ARG A 231 -8.29 2.09 5.26
C ARG A 231 -7.38 2.42 6.43
N ILE A 232 -7.93 2.90 7.54
CA ILE A 232 -7.15 3.17 8.76
C ILE A 232 -6.58 1.85 9.32
N LEU A 233 -7.43 0.86 9.53
CA LEU A 233 -7.04 -0.39 10.21
C LEU A 233 -6.21 -1.31 9.31
N SER A 234 -6.40 -1.27 7.98
CA SER A 234 -5.53 -1.97 7.03
C SER A 234 -4.14 -1.34 6.93
N ASN A 235 -4.05 -0.01 7.15
CA ASN A 235 -2.78 0.71 7.06
C ASN A 235 -2.01 0.75 8.38
N LEU A 236 -2.70 0.75 9.52
CA LEU A 236 -2.08 0.91 10.85
C LEU A 236 -2.20 -0.33 11.74
N GLY A 237 -2.98 -1.33 11.32
CA GLY A 237 -3.34 -2.48 12.13
C GLY A 237 -4.34 -2.18 13.24
N LEU A 238 -4.74 -3.25 13.93
CA LEU A 238 -5.53 -3.14 15.15
C LEU A 238 -4.69 -2.51 16.27
N PRO A 239 -5.24 -1.56 17.03
CA PRO A 239 -4.50 -0.93 18.11
C PRO A 239 -4.25 -1.93 19.24
N VAL A 240 -2.98 -2.08 19.63
CA VAL A 240 -2.58 -2.92 20.76
C VAL A 240 -2.95 -2.22 22.08
N SER A 241 -3.46 -2.98 23.04
CA SER A 241 -3.79 -2.44 24.36
C SER A 241 -2.54 -1.85 25.03
N GLU A 242 -2.68 -0.69 25.69
CA GLU A 242 -1.59 -0.07 26.49
C GLU A 242 -1.02 -1.01 27.57
N GLN A 243 -1.74 -2.08 27.92
CA GLN A 243 -1.31 -3.09 28.89
C GLN A 243 -0.30 -4.11 28.33
N ASP A 244 -0.14 -4.21 27.01
CA ASP A 244 0.71 -5.21 26.35
C ASP A 244 2.13 -4.71 26.03
N LYS A 245 2.56 -3.60 26.65
CA LYS A 245 3.99 -3.19 26.65
C LYS A 245 4.84 -4.08 27.57
N LYS A 246 4.79 -5.40 27.36
CA LYS A 246 5.80 -6.38 27.80
C LYS A 246 5.83 -7.53 26.79
N PRO A 247 7.02 -8.01 26.38
CA PRO A 247 7.10 -9.19 25.54
C PRO A 247 6.89 -10.40 26.44
N ASP A 248 5.81 -11.14 26.25
CA ASP A 248 5.77 -12.52 26.73
C ASP A 248 5.68 -13.45 25.53
N ASN A 249 6.79 -14.16 25.32
CA ASN A 249 6.86 -15.39 24.55
C ASN A 249 5.92 -16.42 25.20
N GLU A 250 4.62 -16.36 24.91
CA GLU A 250 3.74 -17.50 25.13
C GLU A 250 3.60 -18.26 23.81
N GLN A 251 4.41 -19.32 23.71
CA GLN A 251 4.26 -20.36 22.70
C GLN A 251 2.86 -20.97 22.82
N ILE A 252 2.02 -20.79 21.80
CA ILE A 252 0.78 -21.55 21.64
C ILE A 252 1.12 -22.82 20.83
N PRO A 253 0.57 -24.00 21.15
CA PRO A 253 0.85 -25.22 20.40
C PRO A 253 0.21 -25.13 19.00
N ALA A 254 1.03 -25.31 17.97
CA ALA A 254 0.58 -25.51 16.60
C ALA A 254 -0.15 -26.85 16.48
N ASP A 255 -1.48 -26.82 16.51
CA ASP A 255 -2.32 -27.93 16.03
C ASP A 255 -3.51 -27.33 15.25
N GLY A 256 -3.36 -27.27 13.93
CA GLY A 256 -4.39 -26.84 13.00
C GLY A 256 -3.80 -26.50 11.63
N GLU A 257 -3.61 -27.51 10.78
CA GLU A 257 -3.44 -27.26 9.33
C GLU A 257 -4.75 -26.68 8.79
N GLU A 258 -4.89 -25.36 8.81
CA GLU A 258 -5.94 -24.67 8.06
C GLU A 258 -5.57 -24.67 6.58
N ASN A 259 -6.32 -25.46 5.81
CA ASN A 259 -6.24 -25.44 4.35
C ASN A 259 -6.87 -24.13 3.85
N LEU A 260 -6.02 -23.13 3.59
CA LEU A 260 -6.38 -21.91 2.85
C LEU A 260 -6.75 -22.27 1.41
N SER A 261 -8.03 -22.58 1.18
CA SER A 261 -8.60 -22.76 -0.16
C SER A 261 -9.65 -21.68 -0.41
N GLY A 262 -9.30 -20.65 -1.18
CA GLY A 262 -10.27 -19.62 -1.54
C GLY A 262 -9.74 -18.26 -2.02
N VAL A 263 -8.43 -18.03 -2.13
CA VAL A 263 -7.93 -16.74 -2.60
C VAL A 263 -7.94 -16.71 -4.14
N THR A 264 -8.85 -15.93 -4.72
CA THR A 264 -8.83 -15.59 -6.16
C THR A 264 -7.97 -14.36 -6.40
N SER A 265 -7.30 -14.30 -7.54
CA SER A 265 -6.19 -13.39 -7.88
C SER A 265 -6.51 -11.89 -7.97
N ASN A 266 -7.70 -11.45 -7.56
CA ASN A 266 -8.15 -10.06 -7.74
C ASN A 266 -8.19 -9.20 -6.46
N ASP A 267 -7.94 -9.78 -5.28
CA ASP A 267 -7.88 -9.05 -4.01
C ASP A 267 -6.54 -9.27 -3.31
N PHE A 268 -5.64 -8.31 -3.45
CA PHE A 268 -4.36 -8.29 -2.74
C PHE A 268 -4.61 -7.95 -1.26
N SER A 269 -4.54 -8.93 -0.37
CA SER A 269 -4.71 -8.81 1.08
C SER A 269 -3.41 -9.08 1.84
N VAL A 270 -3.37 -8.83 3.16
CA VAL A 270 -2.21 -9.13 4.02
C VAL A 270 -1.84 -10.62 3.96
N GLU A 271 -2.83 -11.50 3.90
CA GLU A 271 -2.67 -12.95 3.78
C GLU A 271 -2.06 -13.33 2.45
N CYS A 272 -2.45 -12.64 1.36
CA CYS A 272 -1.82 -12.83 0.06
C CYS A 272 -0.32 -12.48 0.13
N MET A 273 0.04 -11.41 0.85
CA MET A 273 1.44 -11.01 1.04
C MET A 273 2.22 -12.03 1.87
N LEU A 274 1.66 -12.47 3.00
CA LEU A 274 2.27 -13.49 3.85
C LEU A 274 2.41 -14.83 3.13
N LEU A 275 1.39 -15.22 2.35
CA LEU A 275 1.42 -16.42 1.54
C LEU A 275 2.51 -16.32 0.46
N GLU A 276 2.56 -15.24 -0.30
CA GLU A 276 3.60 -14.99 -1.32
C GLU A 276 5.00 -15.08 -0.69
N TYR A 277 5.17 -14.46 0.48
CA TYR A 277 6.41 -14.48 1.24
C TYR A 277 6.79 -15.91 1.71
N ASN A 278 5.86 -16.63 2.33
CA ASN A 278 6.09 -17.96 2.90
C ASN A 278 6.31 -19.03 1.83
N GLU A 279 5.59 -18.96 0.70
CA GLU A 279 5.82 -19.82 -0.46
C GLU A 279 7.23 -19.62 -1.02
N TYR A 280 7.66 -18.36 -1.16
CA TYR A 280 9.00 -18.04 -1.62
C TYR A 280 10.08 -18.54 -0.65
N LYS A 281 9.91 -18.30 0.66
CA LYS A 281 10.81 -18.79 1.70
C LYS A 281 10.92 -20.32 1.68
N SER A 282 9.79 -21.02 1.60
CA SER A 282 9.72 -22.48 1.50
C SER A 282 10.44 -23.01 0.26
N ALA A 283 10.31 -22.33 -0.89
CA ALA A 283 11.03 -22.68 -2.11
C ALA A 283 12.56 -22.50 -1.95
N LEU A 284 13.02 -21.49 -1.20
CA LEU A 284 14.43 -21.30 -0.89
C LEU A 284 14.97 -22.37 0.06
N GLU A 285 14.21 -22.76 1.09
CA GLU A 285 14.59 -23.81 2.05
C GLU A 285 14.77 -25.17 1.38
N ASN A 286 13.93 -25.48 0.40
CA ASN A 286 14.02 -26.71 -0.39
C ASN A 286 15.14 -26.68 -1.45
N SER A 287 15.86 -25.56 -1.58
CA SER A 287 16.90 -25.39 -2.60
C SER A 287 18.31 -25.60 -2.08
N ASN A 288 19.11 -26.35 -2.83
CA ASN A 288 20.53 -26.57 -2.51
C ASN A 288 21.48 -25.52 -3.10
N LYS A 289 20.99 -24.54 -3.86
CA LYS A 289 21.83 -23.50 -4.51
C LYS A 289 22.39 -22.53 -3.47
N SER A 290 23.69 -22.23 -3.54
CA SER A 290 24.36 -21.29 -2.61
C SER A 290 23.73 -19.90 -2.63
N SER A 291 23.33 -19.41 -3.81
CA SER A 291 22.62 -18.13 -3.95
C SER A 291 21.29 -18.14 -3.20
N ASN A 292 20.54 -19.25 -3.24
CA ASN A 292 19.27 -19.38 -2.53
C ASN A 292 19.45 -19.48 -1.01
N LYS A 293 20.54 -20.10 -0.53
CA LYS A 293 20.89 -20.08 0.89
C LYS A 293 21.17 -18.67 1.40
N LYS A 294 21.91 -17.87 0.63
CA LYS A 294 22.16 -16.46 0.97
C LYS A 294 20.86 -15.63 0.96
N ARG A 295 19.94 -15.87 0.02
CA ARG A 295 18.59 -15.25 0.05
C ARG A 295 17.85 -15.62 1.32
N LEU A 296 17.85 -16.89 1.69
CA LEU A 296 17.19 -17.37 2.90
C LEU A 296 17.79 -16.73 4.17
N GLU A 297 19.11 -16.57 4.23
CA GLU A 297 19.79 -15.86 5.32
C GLU A 297 19.37 -14.38 5.40
N MET A 298 19.24 -13.70 4.24
CA MET A 298 18.73 -12.33 4.17
C MET A 298 17.29 -12.22 4.68
N LEU A 299 16.40 -13.13 4.27
CA LEU A 299 15.01 -13.16 4.75
C LEU A 299 14.94 -13.42 6.26
N LYS A 300 15.70 -14.39 6.77
CA LYS A 300 15.76 -14.67 8.21
C LYS A 300 16.30 -13.50 9.02
N SER A 301 17.31 -12.80 8.50
CA SER A 301 17.82 -11.59 9.15
C SER A 301 16.77 -10.47 9.20
N ALA A 302 15.89 -10.36 8.19
CA ALA A 302 14.79 -9.40 8.21
C ALA A 302 13.73 -9.79 9.25
N GLU A 303 13.36 -11.08 9.33
CA GLU A 303 12.46 -11.61 10.36
C GLU A 303 12.99 -11.36 11.78
N ASP A 304 14.29 -11.56 11.99
CA ASP A 304 14.95 -11.33 13.27
C ASP A 304 14.93 -9.85 13.68
N ILE A 305 15.05 -8.91 12.72
CA ILE A 305 14.98 -7.46 12.99
C ILE A 305 13.57 -7.07 13.44
N PHE A 306 12.53 -7.61 12.79
CA PHE A 306 11.14 -7.36 13.19
C PHE A 306 10.76 -8.10 14.48
N GLY A 307 11.60 -9.04 14.95
CA GLY A 307 11.34 -9.81 16.16
C GLY A 307 10.15 -10.77 16.01
N MET A 308 9.86 -11.18 14.78
CA MET A 308 8.65 -11.92 14.42
C MET A 308 8.96 -13.32 13.90
N ASN A 309 8.17 -14.29 14.37
CA ASN A 309 8.10 -15.62 13.78
C ASN A 309 6.81 -15.72 12.95
N PHE A 310 6.90 -15.49 11.64
CA PHE A 310 5.75 -15.44 10.71
C PHE A 310 5.15 -16.80 10.36
N ASN A 311 5.51 -17.85 11.10
CA ASN A 311 4.89 -19.17 10.97
C ASN A 311 3.51 -19.24 11.67
N GLU A 312 3.12 -18.19 12.39
CA GLU A 312 1.84 -18.06 13.09
C GLU A 312 1.09 -16.83 12.57
N PHE A 313 -0.24 -16.89 12.60
CA PHE A 313 -1.13 -15.81 12.17
C PHE A 313 -0.83 -14.53 12.98
N HIS A 314 -0.31 -13.49 12.32
CA HIS A 314 -0.07 -12.19 12.95
C HIS A 314 -1.32 -11.34 12.84
N ALA A 315 -2.18 -11.44 13.85
CA ALA A 315 -3.43 -10.68 13.96
C ALA A 315 -3.24 -9.15 14.01
N VAL A 316 -2.01 -8.68 14.25
CA VAL A 316 -1.68 -7.26 14.38
C VAL A 316 -0.43 -6.94 13.55
N ASP A 317 -0.63 -6.42 12.35
CA ASP A 317 0.43 -5.81 11.55
C ASP A 317 0.65 -4.38 12.04
N LYS A 318 1.86 -4.03 12.49
CA LYS A 318 2.17 -2.68 12.99
C LYS A 318 2.92 -1.86 11.93
N PRO A 319 2.83 -0.52 11.98
CA PRO A 319 3.68 0.35 11.18
C PRO A 319 5.17 0.07 11.45
N LEU A 320 5.94 0.00 10.38
CA LEU A 320 7.39 -0.19 10.42
C LEU A 320 8.08 1.05 10.95
N ASP A 321 9.00 0.83 11.88
CA ASP A 321 9.83 1.88 12.47
C ASP A 321 10.99 2.25 11.54
N ILE A 322 11.38 3.53 11.50
CA ILE A 322 12.43 4.02 10.60
C ILE A 322 13.80 3.45 10.97
N GLU A 323 14.08 3.21 12.26
CA GLU A 323 15.27 2.54 12.71
C GLU A 323 15.26 1.05 12.33
N GLU A 324 14.11 0.37 12.38
CA GLU A 324 13.97 -1.01 11.88
C GLU A 324 14.30 -1.07 10.37
N TRP A 325 13.78 -0.13 9.57
CA TRP A 325 14.14 -0.06 8.14
C TRP A 325 15.62 0.23 7.89
N ALA A 326 16.22 1.16 8.66
CA ALA A 326 17.65 1.42 8.57
C ALA A 326 18.48 0.17 8.88
N GLN A 327 18.06 -0.64 9.86
CA GLN A 327 18.68 -1.93 10.16
C GLN A 327 18.51 -2.93 9.02
N ILE A 328 17.36 -2.97 8.34
CA ILE A 328 17.16 -3.81 7.14
C ILE A 328 18.17 -3.40 6.05
N LEU A 329 18.25 -2.11 5.73
CA LEU A 329 19.19 -1.58 4.73
C LEU A 329 20.65 -1.94 5.07
N ASN A 330 21.04 -1.84 6.35
CA ASN A 330 22.39 -2.13 6.79
C ASN A 330 22.70 -3.63 6.92
N GLN A 331 21.92 -4.37 7.70
CA GLN A 331 22.22 -5.75 8.10
C GLN A 331 21.82 -6.77 7.03
N VAL A 332 20.68 -6.55 6.36
CA VAL A 332 20.19 -7.47 5.31
C VAL A 332 20.88 -7.18 3.98
N PHE A 333 20.99 -5.90 3.61
CA PHE A 333 21.50 -5.50 2.31
C PHE A 333 22.95 -5.00 2.31
N GLY A 334 23.58 -4.82 3.48
CA GLY A 334 24.98 -4.43 3.59
C GLY A 334 25.26 -2.98 3.17
N LEU A 335 24.28 -2.08 3.27
CA LEU A 335 24.48 -0.66 2.99
C LEU A 335 25.16 0.04 4.18
N GLU A 336 26.06 0.98 3.90
CA GLU A 336 26.74 1.76 4.94
C GLU A 336 25.85 2.92 5.40
N SER A 337 26.02 3.39 6.64
CA SER A 337 25.20 4.50 7.17
C SER A 337 25.27 5.76 6.30
N THR A 338 26.42 6.02 5.68
CA THR A 338 26.61 7.14 4.75
C THR A 338 25.72 7.10 3.51
N ASP A 339 25.20 5.92 3.15
CA ASP A 339 24.23 5.75 2.06
C ASP A 339 22.77 5.80 2.58
N ILE A 340 22.56 5.37 3.82
CA ILE A 340 21.24 5.23 4.44
C ILE A 340 20.76 6.57 5.00
N ASP A 341 21.55 7.22 5.86
CA ASP A 341 21.15 8.39 6.64
C ASP A 341 20.57 9.52 5.76
N PRO A 342 21.17 9.89 4.60
CA PRO A 342 20.63 10.96 3.77
C PRO A 342 19.27 10.65 3.13
N CYS A 343 18.92 9.37 3.03
CA CYS A 343 17.64 8.93 2.47
C CYS A 343 16.54 8.83 3.53
N LEU A 344 16.90 8.88 4.81
CA LEU A 344 15.99 8.78 5.95
C LEU A 344 15.90 10.08 6.76
N ASP A 345 16.66 11.11 6.39
CA ASP A 345 16.65 12.45 7.01
C ASP A 345 15.41 13.25 6.60
N PHE A 346 14.25 12.73 7.00
CA PHE A 346 12.96 13.36 6.84
C PHE A 346 12.27 13.37 8.19
N GLU A 347 11.50 14.43 8.47
CA GLU A 347 10.62 14.45 9.63
C GLU A 347 9.54 13.37 9.42
N THR A 348 9.79 12.21 10.02
CA THR A 348 8.84 11.11 10.15
C THR A 348 8.79 10.76 11.63
N ASP A 349 7.59 10.61 12.19
CA ASP A 349 7.38 10.44 13.63
C ASP A 349 7.69 9.01 14.09
N GLY A 350 8.88 8.53 13.76
CA GLY A 350 9.34 7.17 14.01
C GLY A 350 8.83 6.13 13.00
N THR A 351 7.75 6.40 12.25
CA THR A 351 7.28 5.47 11.20
C THR A 351 7.90 5.80 9.84
N ILE A 352 7.97 4.81 8.94
CA ILE A 352 8.50 5.02 7.58
C ILE A 352 7.39 4.93 6.51
N PRO A 353 7.20 6.00 5.70
CA PRO A 353 6.23 5.97 4.61
C PRO A 353 6.83 5.39 3.31
N TYR A 354 5.94 5.02 2.40
CA TYR A 354 6.31 4.37 1.13
C TYR A 354 7.23 5.20 0.23
N ASP A 355 7.07 6.51 0.20
CA ASP A 355 7.91 7.38 -0.61
C ASP A 355 9.37 7.45 -0.10
N ILE A 356 9.57 7.38 1.22
CA ILE A 356 10.90 7.29 1.84
C ILE A 356 11.54 5.92 1.57
N ILE A 357 10.77 4.83 1.60
CA ILE A 357 11.25 3.53 1.13
C ILE A 357 11.69 3.63 -0.33
N ALA A 358 10.89 4.25 -1.20
CA ALA A 358 11.25 4.39 -2.62
C ALA A 358 12.55 5.19 -2.80
N ILE A 359 12.71 6.30 -2.07
CA ILE A 359 13.94 7.09 -2.08
C ILE A 359 15.14 6.23 -1.64
N SER A 360 15.05 5.55 -0.48
CA SER A 360 16.16 4.78 0.06
C SER A 360 16.57 3.58 -0.81
N VAL A 361 15.59 2.85 -1.37
CA VAL A 361 15.85 1.72 -2.26
C VAL A 361 16.37 2.20 -3.62
N MET A 362 15.77 3.23 -4.22
CA MET A 362 16.15 3.68 -5.57
C MET A 362 17.44 4.49 -5.59
N ASN A 363 17.82 5.18 -4.52
CA ASN A 363 19.15 5.79 -4.40
C ASN A 363 20.24 4.74 -4.22
N SER A 364 19.92 3.65 -3.53
CA SER A 364 20.86 2.55 -3.28
C SER A 364 20.81 1.47 -4.35
N SER A 365 19.98 1.60 -5.38
CA SER A 365 19.67 0.53 -6.34
C SER A 365 20.92 -0.07 -6.99
N LYS A 366 21.93 0.74 -7.28
CA LYS A 366 23.18 0.26 -7.90
C LYS A 366 23.91 -0.72 -6.98
N LYS A 367 23.91 -0.44 -5.68
CA LYS A 367 24.47 -1.32 -4.64
C LYS A 367 23.55 -2.50 -4.39
N LEU A 368 22.24 -2.27 -4.47
CA LEU A 368 21.24 -3.29 -4.27
C LEU A 368 21.14 -4.22 -5.51
N VAL A 369 20.44 -3.81 -6.55
CA VAL A 369 20.16 -4.61 -7.75
C VAL A 369 21.29 -4.64 -8.79
N GLY A 370 22.41 -3.93 -8.58
CA GLY A 370 23.51 -3.88 -9.55
C GLY A 370 23.19 -3.02 -10.77
N TYR A 371 22.11 -2.24 -10.71
CA TYR A 371 21.60 -1.37 -11.77
C TYR A 371 21.24 0.00 -11.19
N GLU A 372 21.61 1.04 -11.90
CA GLU A 372 21.28 2.43 -11.57
C GLU A 372 20.15 2.84 -12.53
N PRO A 373 18.90 2.96 -12.06
CA PRO A 373 17.80 3.37 -12.90
C PRO A 373 18.07 4.78 -13.39
N GLY A 374 17.93 4.96 -14.71
CA GLY A 374 17.87 6.30 -15.30
C GLY A 374 16.67 7.06 -14.76
N GLU A 375 16.57 8.34 -15.11
CA GLU A 375 15.37 9.14 -14.79
C GLU A 375 14.10 8.42 -15.28
N ALA A 376 13.04 8.48 -14.47
CA ALA A 376 11.76 7.89 -14.83
C ALA A 376 11.27 8.49 -16.16
N ALA A 377 10.89 7.63 -17.10
CA ALA A 377 10.35 8.11 -18.37
C ALA A 377 9.00 8.79 -18.15
N GLU A 378 8.68 9.81 -18.95
CA GLU A 378 7.40 10.52 -18.86
C GLU A 378 6.19 9.56 -18.90
N LYS A 379 6.28 8.54 -19.75
CA LYS A 379 5.24 7.50 -19.84
C LYS A 379 5.08 6.71 -18.53
N GLU A 380 6.18 6.33 -17.89
CA GLU A 380 6.17 5.60 -16.61
C GLU A 380 5.58 6.46 -15.49
N LEU A 381 5.88 7.77 -15.52
CA LEU A 381 5.35 8.73 -14.56
C LEU A 381 3.84 8.88 -14.70
N GLU A 382 3.33 9.04 -15.92
CA GLU A 382 1.88 9.13 -16.16
C GLU A 382 1.15 7.81 -15.83
N GLU A 383 1.76 6.65 -16.10
CA GLU A 383 1.21 5.35 -15.70
C GLU A 383 1.14 5.22 -14.16
N ALA A 384 2.22 5.57 -13.45
CA ALA A 384 2.24 5.57 -11.99
C ALA A 384 1.21 6.55 -11.40
N ARG A 385 1.10 7.76 -11.96
CA ARG A 385 0.12 8.77 -11.53
C ARG A 385 -1.31 8.30 -11.74
N ALA A 386 -1.58 7.59 -12.84
CA ALA A 386 -2.91 7.05 -13.13
C ALA A 386 -3.28 5.87 -12.21
N ALA A 387 -2.30 5.05 -11.83
CA ALA A 387 -2.52 3.85 -11.02
C ALA A 387 -2.56 4.14 -9.52
N ILE A 388 -1.70 5.04 -9.02
CA ILE A 388 -1.52 5.26 -7.59
C ILE A 388 -2.33 6.47 -7.11
N PRO A 389 -3.27 6.28 -6.17
CA PRO A 389 -3.95 7.39 -5.55
C PRO A 389 -2.96 8.37 -4.95
N GLN A 390 -3.17 9.66 -5.23
CA GLN A 390 -2.43 10.75 -4.60
C GLN A 390 -0.92 10.68 -4.87
N PHE A 391 -0.52 10.11 -6.00
CA PHE A 391 0.86 9.95 -6.44
C PHE A 391 1.71 11.22 -6.28
N ASP A 392 1.16 12.39 -6.62
CA ASP A 392 1.86 13.68 -6.57
C ASP A 392 2.16 14.17 -5.13
N THR A 393 1.67 13.46 -4.11
CA THR A 393 2.04 13.72 -2.70
C THR A 393 3.43 13.19 -2.33
N ALA A 394 4.04 12.31 -3.15
CA ALA A 394 5.38 11.79 -2.89
C ALA A 394 6.43 12.91 -2.74
N ARG A 395 7.41 12.72 -1.85
CA ARG A 395 8.57 13.62 -1.72
C ARG A 395 9.45 13.63 -2.96
N ASP A 396 9.60 12.48 -3.61
CA ASP A 396 10.27 12.32 -4.89
C ASP A 396 9.44 11.42 -5.81
N THR A 397 8.65 12.04 -6.69
CA THR A 397 7.80 11.33 -7.65
C THR A 397 8.61 10.49 -8.63
N GLY A 398 9.84 10.90 -8.97
CA GLY A 398 10.72 10.14 -9.87
C GLY A 398 11.16 8.82 -9.24
N LYS A 399 11.62 8.86 -7.99
CA LYS A 399 12.01 7.66 -7.23
C LYS A 399 10.81 6.75 -6.98
N PHE A 400 9.67 7.33 -6.68
CA PHE A 400 8.44 6.58 -6.48
C PHE A 400 7.97 5.88 -7.78
N THR A 401 8.03 6.57 -8.92
CA THR A 401 7.80 5.97 -10.25
C THR A 401 8.78 4.84 -10.54
N GLN A 402 10.08 5.02 -10.26
CA GLN A 402 11.07 3.96 -10.47
C GLN A 402 10.73 2.70 -9.64
N MET A 403 10.31 2.87 -8.39
CA MET A 403 9.86 1.76 -7.55
C MET A 403 8.61 1.08 -8.12
N PHE A 404 7.63 1.86 -8.59
CA PHE A 404 6.44 1.35 -9.28
C PHE A 404 6.79 0.56 -10.55
N SER A 405 7.51 1.17 -11.49
CA SER A 405 7.87 0.59 -12.79
C SER A 405 8.80 -0.60 -12.67
N SER A 406 9.58 -0.70 -11.58
CA SER A 406 10.32 -1.91 -11.31
C SER A 406 9.39 -3.09 -11.03
N GLY A 407 8.18 -2.87 -10.51
CA GLY A 407 7.25 -3.89 -10.02
C GLY A 407 7.44 -4.23 -8.53
N LEU A 408 8.23 -3.45 -7.79
CA LEU A 408 8.33 -3.63 -6.33
C LEU A 408 7.00 -3.34 -5.62
N LEU A 409 6.17 -2.45 -6.19
CA LEU A 409 4.84 -2.10 -5.66
C LEU A 409 3.70 -2.97 -6.23
N GLU A 410 3.98 -3.99 -7.04
CA GLU A 410 2.94 -4.82 -7.66
C GLU A 410 1.99 -5.42 -6.62
N GLY A 411 0.68 -5.34 -6.83
CA GLY A 411 -0.30 -5.77 -5.83
C GLY A 411 -0.56 -4.74 -4.72
N LEU A 412 0.51 -4.18 -4.14
CA LEU A 412 0.45 -3.26 -2.98
C LEU A 412 -0.39 -2.01 -3.26
N TYR A 413 -0.26 -1.40 -4.45
CA TYR A 413 -1.02 -0.20 -4.78
C TYR A 413 -2.52 -0.44 -5.04
N TYR A 414 -2.97 -1.69 -5.04
CA TYR A 414 -4.41 -2.03 -5.10
C TYR A 414 -5.08 -2.08 -3.73
N ILE A 415 -4.30 -2.03 -2.65
CA ILE A 415 -4.83 -1.94 -1.29
C ILE A 415 -5.56 -0.61 -1.16
N PRO A 416 -6.85 -0.60 -0.77
CA PRO A 416 -7.58 0.65 -0.62
C PRO A 416 -6.92 1.55 0.43
N GLY A 417 -6.78 2.84 0.11
CA GLY A 417 -6.02 3.78 0.94
C GLY A 417 -4.51 3.75 0.70
N PHE A 418 -4.01 3.04 -0.32
CA PHE A 418 -2.59 3.14 -0.71
C PHE A 418 -2.25 4.55 -1.19
N THR A 419 -1.26 5.18 -0.55
CA THR A 419 -0.70 6.48 -0.95
C THR A 419 0.82 6.48 -0.76
N PRO A 420 1.56 7.44 -1.37
CA PRO A 420 2.99 7.57 -1.11
C PRO A 420 3.34 7.90 0.34
N GLN A 421 2.47 8.62 1.05
CA GLN A 421 2.72 9.11 2.41
C GLN A 421 2.22 8.17 3.52
N ARG A 422 1.52 7.08 3.19
CA ARG A 422 1.07 6.14 4.23
C ARG A 422 2.26 5.41 4.86
N PRO A 423 2.22 5.12 6.17
CA PRO A 423 3.18 4.23 6.81
C PRO A 423 3.19 2.85 6.15
N VAL A 424 4.38 2.28 6.01
CA VAL A 424 4.58 0.91 5.53
C VAL A 424 4.44 -0.03 6.72
N SER A 425 3.72 -1.13 6.57
CA SER A 425 3.63 -2.15 7.62
C SER A 425 4.80 -3.12 7.59
N GLU A 426 5.02 -3.90 8.66
CA GLU A 426 6.11 -4.88 8.67
C GLU A 426 5.93 -5.99 7.64
N ILE A 427 4.68 -6.45 7.43
CA ILE A 427 4.39 -7.46 6.40
C ILE A 427 4.68 -6.92 5.00
N GLU A 428 4.31 -5.67 4.74
CA GLU A 428 4.63 -5.00 3.49
C GLU A 428 6.13 -4.82 3.30
N ALA A 429 6.85 -4.47 4.37
CA ALA A 429 8.29 -4.35 4.36
C ALA A 429 8.97 -5.69 4.07
N LEU A 430 8.50 -6.79 4.64
CA LEU A 430 8.98 -8.14 4.33
C LEU A 430 8.77 -8.51 2.87
N LEU A 431 7.59 -8.22 2.34
CA LEU A 431 7.29 -8.48 0.94
C LEU A 431 8.24 -7.67 0.03
N LEU A 432 8.51 -6.41 0.38
CA LEU A 432 9.51 -5.60 -0.30
C LEU A 432 10.90 -6.22 -0.19
N VAL A 433 11.34 -6.62 1.01
CA VAL A 433 12.62 -7.31 1.21
C VAL A 433 12.70 -8.57 0.34
N LYS A 434 11.64 -9.38 0.28
CA LYS A 434 11.53 -10.56 -0.60
C LYS A 434 11.73 -10.17 -2.06
N ARG A 435 10.99 -9.18 -2.55
CA ARG A 435 11.01 -8.79 -3.97
C ARG A 435 12.33 -8.17 -4.37
N ILE A 436 12.91 -7.36 -3.49
CA ILE A 436 14.26 -6.85 -3.72
C ILE A 436 15.19 -8.08 -3.77
N THR A 437 15.21 -8.95 -2.73
CA THR A 437 16.06 -10.18 -2.59
C THR A 437 16.00 -11.12 -3.79
N GLU A 438 14.80 -11.34 -4.32
CA GLU A 438 14.53 -12.16 -5.50
C GLU A 438 15.22 -11.61 -6.75
N ARG A 439 15.23 -10.28 -6.89
CA ARG A 439 15.77 -9.56 -8.04
C ARG A 439 17.26 -9.28 -7.95
N PHE A 440 17.90 -9.44 -6.79
CA PHE A 440 19.36 -9.31 -6.69
C PHE A 440 20.08 -10.41 -7.46
N LYS A 441 21.07 -9.99 -8.25
CA LYS A 441 22.22 -10.82 -8.59
C LYS A 441 23.12 -10.94 -7.36
N ILE A 442 22.87 -11.97 -6.56
CA ILE A 442 23.73 -12.32 -5.44
C ILE A 442 25.04 -12.86 -6.02
N LYS A 443 26.10 -12.05 -5.92
CA LYS A 443 27.48 -12.48 -6.19
C LYS A 443 27.96 -13.47 -5.13
#